data_AF-A0A0C2ZFQ9-F1
#
_entry.id   AF-A0A0C2ZFQ9-F1
#
_cell.length_a   1.000
_cell.length_b   1.000
_cell.length_c   1.000
_cell.angle_alpha   90.00
_cell.angle_beta   90.00
_cell.angle_gamma   90.00
#
_symmetry.space_group_name_H-M   'P 1'
#
loop_
_entity.id
_entity.type
_entity.pdbx_description
1 polymer ?
#
loop_
_entity_poly.entity_id
_entity_poly.type
_entity_poly.pdbx_seq_one_letter_code
_entity_poly.pdbx_strand_id
1 'polypeptide(L)' 'MSKNELFTRLTHAFEDYRGFTASEKEYCLEHVGEWMSKENSLNIISNELDEKFFLDVTPVLEAYGIIK' A
#
# COMPACT_ATOMS: atom_id res chain seq x y z
N MET A 1 -12.43 3.59 -10.00
CA MET A 1 -10.97 3.69 -10.18
C MET A 1 -10.52 2.49 -11.00
N SER A 2 -9.66 2.66 -12.01
CA SER A 2 -9.12 1.51 -12.75
C SER A 2 -8.01 0.81 -11.94
N LYS A 3 -7.70 -0.47 -12.23
CA LYS A 3 -6.60 -1.17 -11.55
C LYS A 3 -5.24 -0.49 -11.74
N ASN A 4 -4.97 0.03 -12.94
CA ASN A 4 -3.72 0.76 -13.21
C ASN A 4 -3.65 2.08 -12.44
N GLU A 5 -4.75 2.82 -12.37
CA GLU A 5 -4.80 4.05 -11.58
C GLU A 5 -4.61 3.79 -10.09
N LEU A 6 -5.21 2.72 -9.55
CA LEU A 6 -5.03 2.32 -8.17
C LEU A 6 -3.58 1.91 -7.89
N PHE A 7 -2.95 1.15 -8.79
CA PHE A 7 -1.55 0.77 -8.69
C PHE A 7 -0.63 2.00 -8.61
N THR A 8 -0.76 2.92 -9.56
CA THR A 8 0.05 4.16 -9.56
C THR A 8 -0.12 4.97 -8.28
N ARG A 9 -1.36 5.10 -7.79
CA ARG A 9 -1.63 5.83 -6.53
C ARG A 9 -1.00 5.15 -5.32
N LEU A 10 -1.08 3.82 -5.22
CA LEU A 10 -0.47 3.06 -4.13
C LEU A 10 1.05 3.17 -4.15
N THR A 11 1.67 3.05 -5.32
CA THR A 11 3.12 3.20 -5.47
C THR A 11 3.58 4.58 -4.98
N HIS A 12 2.92 5.66 -5.44
CA HIS A 12 3.23 7.01 -4.96
C HIS A 12 2.96 7.16 -3.46
N ALA A 13 1.86 6.60 -2.96
CA ALA A 13 1.53 6.66 -1.53
C ALA A 13 2.62 6.01 -0.69
N PHE A 14 3.13 4.84 -1.08
CA PHE A 14 4.21 4.17 -0.37
C PHE A 14 5.55 4.91 -0.47
N GLU A 15 5.89 5.48 -1.63
CA GLU A 15 7.12 6.27 -1.80
C GLU A 15 7.11 7.54 -0.94
N ASP A 16 6.00 8.27 -0.94
CA ASP A 16 5.93 9.61 -0.35
C ASP A 16 5.51 9.61 1.12
N TYR A 17 4.85 8.55 1.61
CA TYR A 17 4.37 8.52 2.98
C TYR A 17 5.51 8.60 3.99
N ARG A 18 5.49 9.64 4.83
CA ARG A 18 6.56 9.91 5.80
C ARG A 18 6.54 8.99 7.01
N GLY A 19 5.40 8.34 7.28
CA GLY A 19 5.28 7.42 8.40
C GLY A 19 5.95 6.06 8.15
N PHE A 20 6.38 5.78 6.92
CA PHE A 20 7.11 4.56 6.59
C PHE A 20 8.62 4.76 6.65
N THR A 21 9.32 3.77 7.20
CA THR A 21 10.78 3.64 7.13
C THR A 21 11.24 3.26 5.73
N ALA A 22 12.53 3.44 5.43
CA ALA A 22 13.08 3.09 4.11
C ALA A 22 12.85 1.61 3.75
N SER A 23 13.00 0.69 4.71
CA SER A 23 12.76 -0.75 4.52
C SER A 23 11.30 -1.09 4.29
N GLU A 24 10.37 -0.39 4.96
CA GLU A 24 8.93 -0.59 4.72
C GLU A 24 8.53 -0.14 3.32
N LYS A 25 9.07 1.00 2.86
CA LYS A 25 8.84 1.49 1.50
C LYS A 25 9.36 0.51 0.47
N GLU A 26 10.60 0.07 0.61
CA GLU A 26 11.22 -0.91 -0.29
C GLU A 26 10.37 -2.19 -0.37
N TYR A 27 9.99 -2.75 0.79
CA TYR A 27 9.13 -3.93 0.84
C TYR A 27 7.78 -3.73 0.14
N CYS A 28 7.11 -2.59 0.38
CA CYS A 28 5.84 -2.27 -0.27
C CYS A 28 6.00 -2.20 -1.80
N LEU A 29 7.04 -1.53 -2.30
CA LEU A 29 7.24 -1.30 -3.73
C LEU A 29 7.61 -2.59 -4.47
N GLU A 30 8.34 -3.50 -3.83
CA GLU A 30 8.65 -4.82 -4.37
C GLU A 30 7.41 -5.70 -4.56
N HIS A 31 6.44 -5.61 -3.63
CA HIS A 31 5.31 -6.57 -3.57
C HIS A 31 3.98 -6.00 -4.05
N VAL A 32 3.82 -4.67 -4.15
CA VAL A 32 2.55 -4.03 -4.54
C VAL A 32 2.01 -4.52 -5.88
N GLY A 33 2.88 -4.87 -6.85
CA GLY A 33 2.48 -5.46 -8.12
C GLY A 33 1.80 -6.81 -7.96
N GLU A 34 2.34 -7.67 -7.09
CA GLU A 34 1.76 -8.97 -6.79
C GLU A 34 0.42 -8.81 -6.07
N TRP A 35 0.36 -7.98 -5.02
CA TRP A 35 -0.86 -7.75 -4.25
C TRP A 35 -2.01 -7.21 -5.11
N MET A 36 -1.70 -6.30 -6.03
CA MET A 36 -2.67 -5.69 -6.94
C MET A 36 -3.23 -6.63 -8.02
N SER A 37 -2.53 -7.74 -8.28
CA SER A 37 -3.03 -8.77 -9.19
C SER A 37 -4.25 -9.52 -8.61
N LYS A 38 -4.36 -9.57 -7.28
CA LYS A 38 -5.39 -10.33 -6.54
C LYS A 38 -6.72 -9.56 -6.46
N GLU A 39 -7.83 -10.27 -6.21
CA GLU A 39 -9.18 -9.68 -6.19
C GLU A 39 -9.44 -8.81 -4.94
N ASN A 40 -8.75 -9.09 -3.83
CA ASN A 40 -8.86 -8.38 -2.54
C ASN A 40 -7.56 -7.63 -2.17
N SER A 41 -6.96 -6.94 -3.14
CA SER A 41 -5.60 -6.38 -3.01
C SER A 41 -5.41 -5.48 -1.79
N LEU A 42 -6.39 -4.63 -1.45
CA LEU A 42 -6.28 -3.71 -0.30
C LEU A 42 -6.28 -4.45 1.05
N ASN A 43 -7.10 -5.49 1.21
CA ASN A 43 -7.08 -6.32 2.43
C ASN A 43 -5.76 -7.07 2.56
N ILE A 44 -5.21 -7.56 1.44
CA ILE A 44 -3.91 -8.21 1.41
C ILE A 44 -2.82 -7.23 1.84
N ILE A 45 -2.79 -6.03 1.27
CA ILE A 45 -1.85 -4.97 1.66
C ILE A 45 -1.94 -4.69 3.16
N SER A 46 -3.16 -4.52 3.69
CA SER A 46 -3.36 -4.25 5.11
C SER A 46 -2.83 -5.38 5.99
N ASN A 47 -3.12 -6.64 5.63
CA ASN A 47 -2.67 -7.79 6.41
C ASN A 47 -1.15 -7.97 6.34
N GLU A 48 -0.54 -7.81 5.16
CA GLU A 48 0.91 -7.97 5.00
C GLU A 48 1.68 -6.92 5.81
N LEU A 49 1.20 -5.67 5.85
CA LEU A 49 1.85 -4.62 6.62
C LEU A 49 1.63 -4.75 8.13
N ASP A 50 0.46 -5.22 8.56
CA ASP A 50 0.21 -5.55 9.96
C ASP A 50 1.05 -6.75 10.42
N GLU A 51 1.06 -7.85 9.66
CA GLU A 51 1.81 -9.06 10.04
C GLU A 51 3.32 -8.85 9.99
N LYS A 52 3.83 -8.11 9.00
CA LYS A 52 5.27 -7.94 8.80
C LYS A 52 5.88 -6.84 9.66
N PHE A 53 5.14 -5.75 9.86
CA PHE A 53 5.66 -4.53 10.49
C PHE A 53 4.78 -3.99 11.63
N PHE A 54 3.64 -4.63 11.94
CA PHE A 54 2.65 -4.13 12.91
C PHE A 54 2.15 -2.73 12.55
N LEU A 55 1.97 -2.48 11.24
CA LEU A 55 1.56 -1.19 10.70
C LEU A 55 0.10 -1.20 10.24
N ASP A 56 -0.65 -0.21 10.74
CA ASP A 56 -1.93 0.16 10.15
C ASP A 56 -1.70 0.99 8.89
N VAL A 57 -2.10 0.44 7.73
CA VAL A 57 -1.97 1.11 6.42
C VAL A 57 -3.10 2.13 6.18
N THR A 58 -4.17 2.10 6.98
CA THR A 58 -5.35 2.98 6.82
C THR A 58 -4.97 4.46 6.68
N PRO A 59 -4.09 5.05 7.52
CA PRO A 59 -3.71 6.46 7.39
C PRO A 59 -3.04 6.79 6.05
N VAL A 60 -2.30 5.84 5.46
CA VAL A 60 -1.71 6.00 4.13
C VAL A 60 -2.79 6.02 3.07
N LEU A 61 -3.70 5.06 3.13
CA LEU A 61 -4.77 4.94 2.14
C LEU A 61 -5.73 6.13 2.18
N GLU A 62 -6.02 6.68 3.37
CA GLU A 62 -6.82 7.88 3.55
C GLU A 62 -6.09 9.13 3.04
N ALA A 63 -4.81 9.32 3.41
CA ALA A 63 -4.03 10.49 3.03
C ALA A 63 -3.91 10.69 1.51
N TYR A 64 -3.94 9.59 0.74
CA TYR A 64 -3.88 9.60 -0.72
C TYR A 64 -5.24 9.36 -1.39
N GLY A 65 -6.33 9.37 -0.63
CA GLY A 65 -7.70 9.25 -1.14
C GLY A 65 -7.99 7.93 -1.87
N ILE A 66 -7.35 6.85 -1.42
CA ILE A 66 -7.58 5.48 -1.91
C ILE A 66 -8.84 4.90 -1.24
N ILE A 67 -9.00 5.16 0.06
CA ILE A 67 -10.19 4.84 0.84
C ILE A 67 -10.79 6.12 1.45
N LYS A 68 -11.97 6.00 2.08
CA LYS A 68 -12.73 7.10 2.68
C LYS A 68 -13.16 6.76 4.09
#